data_AF-J9WD32-F1
#
_entry.id   AF-J9WD32-F1
#
_cell.length_a   1.000
_cell.length_b   1.000
_cell.length_c   1.000
_cell.angle_alpha   90.00
_cell.angle_beta   90.00
_cell.angle_gamma   90.00
#
_symmetry.space_group_name_H-M   'P 1'
#
loop_
_entity.id
_entity.type
_entity.pdbx_description
1 polymer ?
#
loop_
_entity_poly.entity_id
_entity_poly.type
_entity_poly.pdbx_seq_one_letter_code
_entity_poly.pdbx_strand_id
1 'polypeptide(L)'
;MSTQLADHWVPQLSSKRPGVVDNGAVWDNAMTLREHLQLRQSYPNVRLLWSGDWSTFSGPDFWVTVAGITFADPAGPLAWCRSQGFDRDHCAAKLISTTHPEPGSTAYN
;
A
#
# COMPACT_ATOMS: atom_id res chain seq x y z
N MET A 1 -12.73 -3.96 14.08
CA MET A 1 -13.27 -2.98 13.11
C MET A 1 -12.17 -1.97 12.79
N SER A 2 -11.52 -2.11 11.63
CA SER A 2 -10.63 -1.07 11.07
C SER A 2 -11.32 -0.49 9.83
N THR A 3 -12.52 0.04 10.04
CA THR A 3 -13.46 0.56 9.02
C THR A 3 -13.04 1.91 8.44
N GLN A 4 -11.79 2.34 8.63
CA GLN A 4 -11.39 3.72 8.27
C GLN A 4 -10.76 3.83 6.87
N LEU A 5 -10.37 2.73 6.22
CA LEU A 5 -9.75 2.76 4.88
C LEU A 5 -10.67 2.25 3.75
N ALA A 6 -11.72 1.50 4.07
CA ALA A 6 -12.60 0.91 3.06
C ALA A 6 -13.27 2.00 2.22
N ASP A 7 -13.35 1.77 0.91
CA ASP A 7 -13.87 2.65 -0.13
C ASP A 7 -13.18 4.02 -0.19
N HIS A 8 -11.90 4.07 0.22
CA HIS A 8 -11.06 5.25 0.12
C HIS A 8 -9.75 5.00 -0.63
N TRP A 9 -9.25 6.06 -1.24
CA TRP A 9 -7.92 6.09 -1.84
C TRP A 9 -6.86 6.37 -0.78
N VAL A 10 -5.78 5.61 -0.78
CA VAL A 10 -4.68 5.70 0.19
C VAL A 10 -3.32 5.66 -0.52
N PRO A 11 -2.26 6.24 0.07
CA PRO A 11 -0.90 6.03 -0.41
C PRO A 11 -0.42 4.62 -0.03
N GLN A 12 -0.09 3.81 -1.01
CA GLN A 12 0.59 2.53 -0.85
C GLN A 12 2.10 2.75 -0.92
N LEU A 13 2.80 2.42 0.17
CA LEU A 13 4.25 2.61 0.35
C LEU A 13 5.05 1.34 0.01
N SER A 14 4.45 0.17 0.18
CA SER A 14 5.11 -1.10 -0.08
C SER A 14 4.10 -2.20 -0.39
N SER A 15 4.52 -3.19 -1.17
CA SER A 15 3.80 -4.43 -1.46
C SER A 15 4.82 -5.57 -1.61
N LYS A 16 4.88 -6.48 -0.64
CA LYS A 16 5.84 -7.60 -0.60
C LYS A 16 5.13 -8.91 -0.33
N ARG A 17 5.70 -10.01 -0.83
CA ARG A 17 5.29 -11.37 -0.48
C ARG A 17 6.50 -12.28 -0.32
N PRO A 18 6.43 -13.35 0.47
CA PRO A 18 7.49 -14.35 0.53
C PRO A 18 7.89 -14.85 -0.86
N GLY A 19 9.19 -14.92 -1.14
CA GLY A 19 9.73 -15.42 -2.40
C GLY A 19 9.86 -14.38 -3.51
N VAL A 20 9.39 -13.13 -3.33
CA VAL A 20 9.68 -12.07 -4.31
C VAL A 20 11.15 -11.65 -4.20
N VAL A 21 11.80 -11.42 -5.34
CA VAL A 21 13.16 -10.86 -5.39
C VAL A 21 13.05 -9.35 -5.55
N ASP A 22 13.61 -8.61 -4.62
CA ASP A 22 13.69 -7.16 -4.69
C ASP A 22 14.94 -6.66 -3.95
N ASN A 23 15.59 -5.63 -4.50
CA ASN A 23 16.91 -5.15 -4.08
C ASN A 23 17.97 -6.27 -3.93
N GLY A 24 17.89 -7.30 -4.79
CA GLY A 24 18.82 -8.43 -4.79
C GLY A 24 18.61 -9.45 -3.66
N ALA A 25 17.57 -9.30 -2.84
CA ALA A 25 17.22 -10.24 -1.78
C ALA A 25 15.91 -10.98 -2.09
N VAL A 26 15.83 -12.25 -1.68
CA VAL A 26 14.57 -12.99 -1.63
C VAL A 26 13.86 -12.61 -0.34
N TRP A 27 12.68 -12.01 -0.45
CA TRP A 27 11.93 -11.52 0.69
C TRP A 27 11.25 -12.66 1.45
N ASP A 28 11.30 -12.57 2.77
CA ASP A 28 10.50 -13.38 3.68
C ASP A 28 9.51 -12.51 4.49
N ASN A 29 8.67 -13.15 5.29
CA ASN A 29 7.72 -12.43 6.15
C ASN A 29 8.42 -11.54 7.20
N ALA A 30 9.61 -11.93 7.67
CA ALA A 30 10.34 -11.18 8.69
C ALA A 30 10.98 -9.90 8.12
N MET A 31 11.48 -9.94 6.88
CA MET A 31 11.93 -8.76 6.12
C MET A 31 10.76 -7.81 5.89
N THR A 32 9.62 -8.34 5.46
CA THR A 32 8.41 -7.54 5.23
C THR A 32 7.92 -6.84 6.50
N LEU A 33 7.89 -7.56 7.64
CA LEU A 33 7.54 -6.96 8.92
C LEU A 33 8.55 -5.90 9.36
N ARG A 34 9.85 -6.13 9.16
CA ARG A 34 10.89 -5.15 9.49
C ARG A 34 10.74 -3.86 8.68
N GLU A 35 10.49 -3.97 7.37
CA GLU A 35 10.23 -2.82 6.51
C GLU A 35 8.99 -2.05 6.99
N HIS A 36 7.90 -2.75 7.31
CA HIS A 36 6.70 -2.12 7.87
C HIS A 36 7.02 -1.34 9.17
N LEU A 37 7.80 -1.91 10.08
CA LEU A 37 8.19 -1.26 11.33
C LEU A 37 9.14 -0.07 11.11
N GLN A 38 9.98 -0.10 10.08
CA GLN A 38 10.79 1.06 9.67
C GLN A 38 9.90 2.18 9.12
N LEU A 39 8.96 1.85 8.22
CA LEU A 39 7.98 2.81 7.70
C LEU A 39 7.15 3.42 8.84
N ARG A 40 6.79 2.64 9.86
CA ARG A 40 6.04 3.13 11.01
C ARG A 40 6.80 4.15 11.87
N GLN A 41 8.13 4.10 11.87
CA GLN A 41 8.93 5.12 12.57
C GLN A 41 8.86 6.48 11.85
N SER A 42 8.83 6.47 10.52
CA SER A 42 8.69 7.69 9.70
C SER A 42 7.25 8.16 9.56
N TYR A 43 6.30 7.22 9.52
CA TYR A 43 4.88 7.45 9.28
C TYR A 43 4.04 6.70 10.34
N PRO A 44 3.82 7.32 11.52
CA PRO A 44 3.24 6.63 12.68
C PRO A 44 1.85 5.99 12.46
N ASN A 45 1.12 6.46 11.46
CA ASN A 45 -0.24 6.01 11.12
C ASN A 45 -0.30 4.94 10.02
N VAL A 46 0.83 4.39 9.55
CA VAL A 46 0.80 3.32 8.55
C VAL A 46 0.04 2.09 9.04
N ARG A 47 -0.58 1.39 8.09
CA ARG A 47 -1.29 0.14 8.32
C ARG A 47 -0.72 -0.95 7.44
N LEU A 48 -0.63 -2.15 7.99
CA LEU A 48 -0.30 -3.36 7.25
C LEU A 48 -1.60 -4.05 6.85
N LEU A 49 -1.80 -4.25 5.55
CA LEU A 49 -2.96 -4.91 4.97
C LEU A 49 -2.52 -6.25 4.37
N TRP A 50 -3.41 -7.23 4.44
CA TRP A 50 -3.31 -8.44 3.63
C TRP A 50 -4.09 -8.23 2.33
N SER A 51 -3.44 -8.45 1.18
CA SER A 51 -4.07 -8.15 -0.12
C SER A 51 -5.24 -9.08 -0.44
N GLY A 52 -5.24 -10.31 0.09
CA GLY A 52 -6.34 -11.27 -0.08
C GLY A 52 -7.66 -10.85 0.55
N ASP A 53 -7.68 -9.82 1.39
CA ASP A 53 -8.90 -9.30 2.01
C ASP A 53 -9.66 -8.30 1.12
N TRP A 54 -9.11 -7.91 -0.04
CA TRP A 54 -9.67 -6.83 -0.88
C TRP A 54 -9.74 -7.22 -2.36
N SER A 55 -10.83 -6.82 -3.03
CA SER A 55 -11.07 -7.12 -4.45
C SER A 55 -10.24 -6.25 -5.39
N THR A 56 -9.66 -5.18 -4.88
CA THR A 56 -8.90 -4.22 -5.68
C THR A 56 -7.46 -4.65 -5.93
N PHE A 57 -6.90 -5.62 -5.20
CA PHE A 57 -5.55 -6.13 -5.49
C PHE A 57 -5.57 -7.23 -6.54
N SER A 58 -4.56 -7.22 -7.43
CA SER A 58 -4.40 -8.23 -8.47
C SER A 58 -3.86 -9.58 -7.97
N GLY A 59 -3.27 -9.62 -6.77
CA GLY A 59 -2.77 -10.83 -6.13
C GLY A 59 -3.22 -10.93 -4.67
N PRO A 60 -3.65 -12.12 -4.18
CA PRO A 60 -4.22 -12.28 -2.84
C PRO A 60 -3.18 -12.61 -1.75
N ASP A 61 -1.89 -12.59 -2.07
CA ASP A 61 -0.81 -13.14 -1.24
C ASP A 61 0.27 -12.11 -0.84
N PHE A 62 -0.08 -10.82 -0.82
CA PHE A 62 0.82 -9.73 -0.51
C PHE A 62 0.51 -9.08 0.84
N TRP A 63 1.58 -8.73 1.54
CA TRP A 63 1.58 -7.75 2.61
C TRP A 63 1.77 -6.36 2.00
N VAL A 64 0.82 -5.47 2.27
CA VAL A 64 0.80 -4.12 1.71
C VAL A 64 0.86 -3.11 2.85
N THR A 65 1.86 -2.23 2.83
CA THR A 65 1.92 -1.11 3.80
C THR A 65 1.34 0.14 3.14
N VAL A 66 0.31 0.72 3.78
CA VAL A 66 -0.33 1.96 3.34
C VAL A 66 -0.21 3.04 4.41
N ALA A 67 -0.15 4.30 4.01
CA ALA A 67 -0.31 5.41 4.95
C ALA A 67 -1.76 5.48 5.42
N GLY A 68 -1.98 5.72 6.72
CA GLY A 68 -3.31 5.77 7.32
C GLY A 68 -4.11 7.05 7.05
N ILE A 69 -3.86 7.71 5.92
CA ILE A 69 -4.59 8.88 5.44
C ILE A 69 -5.48 8.46 4.27
N THR A 70 -6.68 9.04 4.19
CA THR A 70 -7.69 8.68 3.20
C THR A 70 -8.07 9.87 2.34
N PHE A 71 -8.43 9.57 1.08
CA PHE A 71 -8.82 10.53 0.08
C PHE A 71 -10.02 10.01 -0.71
N ALA A 72 -10.76 10.95 -1.32
CA ALA A 72 -11.92 10.62 -2.16
C ALA A 72 -11.53 10.16 -3.57
N ASP A 73 -10.34 10.55 -4.04
CA ASP A 73 -9.87 10.33 -5.41
C ASP A 73 -8.35 10.03 -5.43
N PRO A 74 -7.80 9.49 -6.54
CA PRO A 74 -6.39 9.15 -6.62
C PRO A 74 -5.43 10.35 -6.64
N ALA A 75 -5.88 11.58 -6.91
CA ALA A 75 -4.99 12.74 -6.95
C ALA A 75 -4.46 13.09 -5.55
N GLY A 76 -5.27 12.87 -4.51
CA GLY A 76 -4.89 13.08 -3.12
C GLY A 76 -3.67 12.25 -2.65
N PRO A 77 -3.70 10.92 -2.74
CA PRO A 77 -2.56 10.10 -2.37
C PRO A 77 -1.32 10.40 -3.21
N LEU A 78 -1.48 10.63 -4.52
CA LEU A 78 -0.37 10.97 -5.40
C LEU A 78 0.30 12.29 -5.00
N ALA A 79 -0.50 13.31 -4.66
CA ALA A 79 0.03 14.57 -4.13
C ALA A 79 0.79 14.36 -2.82
N TRP A 80 0.28 13.51 -1.93
CA TRP A 80 0.98 13.15 -0.72
C TRP A 80 2.29 12.41 -1.00
N CYS A 81 2.30 11.41 -1.88
CA CYS A 81 3.51 10.70 -2.30
C CYS A 81 4.60 11.68 -2.76
N ARG A 82 4.25 12.63 -3.63
CA ARG A 82 5.16 13.68 -4.12
C ARG A 82 5.67 14.58 -3.00
N SER A 83 4.80 14.96 -2.06
CA SER A 83 5.19 15.79 -0.91
C SER A 83 6.19 15.11 0.02
N GLN A 84 6.21 13.78 0.06
CA GLN A 84 7.17 12.97 0.81
C GLN A 84 8.44 12.64 0.01
N GLY A 85 8.52 13.08 -1.26
CA GLY A 85 9.65 12.80 -2.14
C GLY A 85 9.67 11.39 -2.74
N PHE A 86 8.54 10.66 -2.69
CA PHE A 86 8.45 9.35 -3.33
C PHE A 86 8.16 9.47 -4.84
N ASP A 87 8.88 8.66 -5.62
CA ASP A 87 8.62 8.50 -7.04
C ASP A 87 7.53 7.44 -7.31
N ARG A 88 7.34 7.11 -8.59
CA ARG A 88 6.36 6.15 -9.09
C ARG A 88 6.57 4.73 -8.56
N ASP A 89 7.81 4.33 -8.31
CA ASP A 89 8.14 2.96 -7.91
C ASP A 89 8.06 2.78 -6.39
N HIS A 90 8.16 3.88 -5.64
CA HIS A 90 8.13 3.88 -4.17
C HIS A 90 6.78 4.28 -3.56
N CYS A 91 5.85 4.85 -4.33
CA CYS A 91 4.52 5.20 -3.83
C CYS A 91 3.46 5.23 -4.93
N ALA A 92 2.32 4.58 -4.68
CA ALA A 92 1.17 4.56 -5.58
C ALA A 92 -0.11 4.96 -4.84
N ALA A 93 -1.09 5.49 -5.56
CA ALA A 93 -2.44 5.65 -5.05
C ALA A 93 -3.20 4.34 -5.22
N LYS A 94 -3.78 3.84 -4.13
CA LYS A 94 -4.54 2.58 -4.11
C LYS A 94 -5.93 2.79 -3.53
N LEU A 95 -6.96 2.32 -4.21
CA LEU A 95 -8.31 2.20 -3.66
C LEU A 95 -8.40 0.92 -2.85
N ILE A 96 -8.83 1.03 -1.58
CA ILE A 96 -9.03 -0.11 -0.69
C ILE A 96 -10.52 -0.44 -0.67
N SER A 97 -10.93 -1.55 -1.29
CA SER A 97 -12.34 -1.94 -1.36
C SER A 97 -12.52 -3.44 -1.58
N THR A 98 -13.67 -3.97 -1.15
CA THR A 98 -14.12 -5.35 -1.39
C THR A 98 -15.19 -5.45 -2.49
N THR A 99 -15.68 -4.31 -3.00
CA THR A 99 -16.77 -4.24 -3.97
C THR A 99 -16.34 -3.66 -5.32
N HIS A 100 -15.27 -2.85 -5.34
CA HIS A 100 -14.71 -2.30 -6.56
C HIS A 100 -13.79 -3.29 -7.28
N PRO A 101 -13.74 -3.26 -8.63
CA PRO A 101 -12.87 -4.14 -9.40
C PRO A 101 -11.40 -3.70 -9.32
N GLU A 102 -10.47 -4.61 -9.64
CA GLU A 102 -9.04 -4.31 -9.71
C GLU A 102 -8.69 -3.25 -10.77
N PRO A 103 -9.21 -3.31 -12.01
CA PRO A 103 -8.96 -2.28 -13.01
C PRO A 103 -9.44 -0.90 -12.54
N GLY A 104 -8.57 0.10 -12.62
CA GLY A 104 -8.87 1.48 -12.20
C GLY A 104 -8.75 1.73 -10.69
N SER A 105 -8.33 0.73 -9.90
CA SER A 105 -8.14 0.86 -8.44
C SER A 105 -6.72 1.25 -8.03
N THR A 106 -5.82 1.47 -8.99
CA THR A 106 -4.42 1.87 -8.76
C THR A 106 -4.06 3.01 -9.70
N ALA A 107 -3.40 4.04 -9.19
CA ALA A 107 -2.84 5.13 -9.99
C ALA A 107 -1.39 5.41 -9.54
N TYR A 108 -0.59 5.88 -10.49
CA TYR A 108 0.84 6.13 -10.30
C TYR A 108 1.15 7.61 -10.57
N ASN A 109 2.25 8.09 -9.98
CA ASN A 109 2.82 9.41 -10.28
C ASN A 109 3.42 9.46 -11.68
#